data_AF-A0A1T4UVH0-F1
#
_entry.id   AF-A0A1T4UVH0-F1
#
_cell.length_a   1.000
_cell.length_b   1.000
_cell.length_c   1.000
_cell.angle_alpha   90.00
_cell.angle_beta   90.00
_cell.angle_gamma   90.00
#
_symmetry.space_group_name_H-M   'P 1'
#
loop_
_entity.id
_entity.type
_entity.pdbx_description
1 polymer ?
#
loop_
_entity_poly.entity_id
_entity_poly.type
_entity_poly.pdbx_seq_one_letter_code
_entity_poly.pdbx_strand_id
1 'polypeptide(L)'
;MKESTNEKATDTEQKTFTSKEILRCINEHGICPLNTPIKMGDITLTGARRVRRAVVNDRIEAVRFSMDQYAIELPDAIATFVASRVLVFGQFHHETNDKGEITQCSLTSEMEVPVDTLIYSDFSEYVNLSYLMGKN
;
A
#
# COMPACT_ATOMS: atom_id res chain seq x y z
N MET A 1 10.95 -35.20 28.85
CA MET A 1 11.59 -33.86 28.79
C MET A 1 11.65 -33.50 27.32
N LYS A 2 10.79 -32.57 26.90
CA LYS A 2 11.15 -31.25 26.34
C LYS A 2 11.75 -31.36 24.92
N GLU A 3 11.33 -30.63 23.91
CA GLU A 3 10.43 -29.47 23.79
C GLU A 3 10.01 -29.42 22.32
N SER A 4 8.79 -28.93 22.11
CA SER A 4 8.15 -28.68 20.83
C SER A 4 8.95 -27.71 19.96
N THR A 5 8.88 -27.89 18.64
CA THR A 5 8.96 -26.74 17.72
C THR A 5 7.90 -26.94 16.65
N ASN A 6 6.70 -26.47 17.00
CA ASN A 6 5.58 -26.35 16.10
C ASN A 6 5.84 -25.08 15.27
N GLU A 7 6.43 -25.24 14.09
CA GLU A 7 6.47 -24.21 13.06
C GLU A 7 5.04 -23.96 12.60
N LYS A 8 4.35 -23.04 13.28
CA LYS A 8 3.13 -22.45 12.75
C LYS A 8 3.52 -21.60 11.54
N ALA A 9 3.48 -22.22 10.36
CA ALA A 9 3.24 -21.52 9.12
C ALA A 9 1.95 -20.71 9.30
N THR A 10 2.08 -19.41 9.51
CA THR A 10 0.96 -18.49 9.41
C THR A 10 0.62 -18.38 7.93
N ASP A 11 -0.19 -19.33 7.45
CA ASP A 11 -1.05 -19.10 6.30
C ASP A 11 -1.81 -17.80 6.60
N THR A 12 -1.36 -16.74 5.95
CA THR A 12 -1.98 -15.44 6.05
C THR A 12 -3.25 -15.56 5.23
N GLU A 13 -4.32 -16.07 5.85
CA GLU A 13 -5.66 -16.07 5.26
C GLU A 13 -5.89 -14.66 4.72
N GLN A 14 -5.98 -14.58 3.40
CA GLN A 14 -5.99 -13.33 2.66
C GLN A 14 -7.36 -12.67 2.89
N LYS A 15 -7.47 -11.94 4.00
CA LYS A 15 -8.70 -11.24 4.37
C LYS A 15 -8.90 -10.09 3.38
N THR A 16 -9.88 -10.23 2.51
CA THR A 16 -10.31 -9.12 1.64
C THR A 16 -11.00 -8.06 2.49
N PHE A 17 -10.42 -6.87 2.55
CA PHE A 17 -10.99 -5.73 3.24
C PHE A 17 -12.04 -5.06 2.37
N THR A 18 -13.17 -4.70 2.97
CA THR A 18 -14.19 -3.89 2.32
C THR A 18 -13.72 -2.45 2.15
N SER A 19 -14.23 -1.73 1.14
CA SER A 19 -13.89 -0.32 0.93
C SER A 19 -14.15 0.56 2.16
N LYS A 20 -15.17 0.21 2.96
CA LYS A 20 -15.48 0.94 4.21
C LYS A 20 -14.39 0.76 5.27
N GLU A 21 -13.86 -0.45 5.41
CA GLU A 21 -12.76 -0.74 6.33
C GLU A 21 -11.45 -0.08 5.88
N ILE A 22 -11.15 -0.13 4.58
CA ILE A 22 -9.98 0.53 3.99
C ILE A 22 -10.05 2.03 4.25
N LEU A 23 -11.17 2.68 3.93
CA LEU A 23 -11.36 4.11 4.16
C LEU A 23 -11.25 4.48 5.64
N ARG A 24 -11.79 3.63 6.54
CA ARG A 24 -11.64 3.83 7.99
C ARG A 24 -10.16 3.77 8.39
N CYS A 25 -9.42 2.76 7.94
CA CYS A 25 -7.97 2.65 8.22
C CYS A 25 -7.18 3.85 7.71
N ILE A 26 -7.48 4.30 6.47
CA ILE A 26 -6.83 5.48 5.90
C ILE A 26 -7.16 6.71 6.73
N ASN A 27 -8.42 6.91 7.12
CA ASN A 27 -8.87 8.11 7.83
C ASN A 27 -8.42 8.17 9.29
N GLU A 28 -8.51 7.07 10.02
CA GLU A 28 -8.19 7.00 11.45
C GLU A 28 -6.69 6.79 11.68
N HIS A 29 -6.03 5.95 10.88
CA HIS A 29 -4.65 5.52 11.12
C HIS A 29 -3.65 5.95 10.03
N GLY A 30 -4.13 6.43 8.88
CA GLY A 30 -3.24 6.83 7.78
C GLY A 30 -2.58 5.65 7.05
N ILE A 31 -3.16 4.46 7.17
CA ILE A 31 -2.66 3.22 6.55
C ILE A 31 -3.75 2.66 5.64
N CYS A 32 -3.37 2.32 4.41
CA CYS A 32 -4.21 1.62 3.46
C CYS A 32 -3.83 0.14 3.46
N PRO A 33 -4.70 -0.78 3.94
CA PRO A 33 -4.49 -2.20 3.68
C PRO A 33 -4.67 -2.50 2.19
N LEU A 34 -3.89 -3.46 1.70
CA LEU A 34 -3.89 -3.94 0.32
C LEU A 34 -4.66 -5.25 0.24
N ASN A 35 -5.58 -5.36 -0.71
CA ASN A 35 -6.31 -6.59 -1.02
C ASN A 35 -5.52 -7.47 -2.00
N THR A 36 -4.64 -6.86 -2.79
CA THR A 36 -3.75 -7.49 -3.75
C THR A 36 -2.31 -7.26 -3.27
N PRO A 37 -1.74 -8.22 -2.51
CA PRO A 37 -0.41 -8.07 -1.95
C PRO A 37 0.66 -7.90 -3.02
N ILE A 38 1.61 -7.02 -2.77
CA ILE A 38 2.77 -6.81 -3.64
C ILE A 38 3.89 -7.74 -3.18
N LYS A 39 4.40 -8.57 -4.08
CA LYS A 39 5.53 -9.47 -3.80
C LYS A 39 6.84 -8.85 -4.26
N MET A 40 7.77 -8.66 -3.32
CA MET A 40 9.11 -8.11 -3.56
C MET A 40 10.16 -9.08 -3.01
N GLY A 41 10.62 -9.99 -3.87
CA GLY A 41 11.48 -11.10 -3.44
C GLY A 41 10.74 -11.99 -2.43
N ASP A 42 11.34 -12.16 -1.25
CA ASP A 42 10.77 -12.95 -0.15
C ASP A 42 9.79 -12.16 0.74
N ILE A 43 9.62 -10.86 0.48
CA ILE A 43 8.75 -9.99 1.27
C ILE A 43 7.39 -9.84 0.56
N THR A 44 6.32 -10.04 1.32
CA THR A 44 4.96 -9.74 0.88
C THR A 44 4.47 -8.48 1.58
N LEU A 45 4.13 -7.47 0.80
CA LEU A 45 3.66 -6.17 1.26
C LEU A 45 2.13 -6.16 1.16
N THR A 46 1.46 -5.89 2.28
CA THR A 46 0.01 -5.97 2.44
C THR A 46 -0.61 -4.66 2.93
N GLY A 47 0.18 -3.60 3.02
CA GLY A 47 -0.30 -2.27 3.38
C GLY A 47 0.60 -1.17 2.85
N ALA A 48 0.05 0.04 2.80
CA ALA A 48 0.76 1.26 2.42
C ALA A 48 0.49 2.39 3.40
N ARG A 49 1.48 3.26 3.60
CA ARG A 49 1.37 4.48 4.42
C ARG A 49 2.00 5.63 3.68
N ARG A 50 1.40 6.82 3.79
CA ARG A 50 1.98 8.03 3.24
C ARG A 50 3.04 8.59 4.19
N VAL A 51 4.27 8.76 3.71
CA VAL A 51 5.38 9.32 4.49
C VAL A 51 5.50 10.84 4.38
N ARG A 52 5.03 11.42 3.27
CA ARG A 52 5.00 12.87 3.06
C ARG A 52 3.90 13.28 2.09
N ARG A 53 3.56 14.57 2.07
CA ARG A 53 2.68 15.12 1.02
C ARG A 53 3.43 15.20 -0.31
N ALA A 54 2.71 14.92 -1.39
CA ALA A 54 3.20 15.16 -2.74
C ALA A 54 3.37 16.67 -2.97
N VAL A 55 4.46 17.05 -3.61
CA VAL A 55 4.77 18.43 -4.00
C VAL A 55 4.71 18.59 -5.51
N VAL A 56 4.68 19.84 -5.99
CA VAL A 56 4.64 20.14 -7.44
C VAL A 56 5.81 19.47 -8.19
N ASN A 57 6.99 19.40 -7.56
CA ASN A 57 8.15 18.75 -8.17
C ASN A 57 7.94 17.25 -8.42
N ASP A 58 7.24 16.53 -7.52
CA ASP A 58 6.92 15.11 -7.74
C ASP A 58 6.09 14.93 -9.01
N ARG A 59 5.14 15.83 -9.25
CA ARG A 59 4.31 15.81 -10.46
C ARG A 59 5.12 16.14 -11.71
N ILE A 60 6.03 17.11 -11.65
CA ILE A 60 6.90 17.45 -12.79
C ILE A 60 7.79 16.26 -13.15
N GLU A 61 8.39 15.60 -12.16
CA GLU A 61 9.18 14.38 -12.36
C GLU A 61 8.33 13.24 -12.92
N ALA A 62 7.12 13.05 -12.40
CA ALA A 62 6.18 12.03 -12.87
C ALA A 62 5.75 12.25 -14.34
N VAL A 63 5.50 13.50 -14.73
CA VAL A 63 5.18 13.86 -16.13
C VAL A 63 6.37 13.56 -17.03
N ARG A 64 7.59 13.93 -16.63
CA ARG A 64 8.82 13.61 -17.38
C ARG A 64 8.97 12.09 -17.55
N PHE A 65 8.85 11.34 -16.46
CA PHE A 65 8.86 9.87 -16.50
C PHE A 65 7.84 9.32 -17.50
N SER A 66 6.60 9.80 -17.45
CA SER A 66 5.54 9.33 -18.36
C SER A 66 5.86 9.64 -19.82
N MET A 67 6.35 10.84 -20.11
CA MET A 67 6.76 11.22 -21.47
C MET A 67 7.95 10.40 -21.97
N ASP A 68 8.93 10.14 -21.10
CA ASP A 68 10.12 9.37 -21.47
C ASP A 68 9.80 7.88 -21.71
N GLN A 69 8.89 7.29 -20.91
CA GLN A 69 8.52 5.87 -21.04
C GLN A 69 7.44 5.61 -22.09
N TYR A 70 6.47 6.51 -22.24
CA TYR A 70 5.27 6.27 -23.03
C TYR A 70 5.04 7.29 -24.16
N ALA A 71 5.91 8.30 -24.32
CA ALA A 71 5.78 9.41 -25.26
C ALA A 71 4.52 10.29 -25.09
N ILE A 72 3.76 10.07 -24.01
CA ILE A 72 2.54 10.80 -23.67
C ILE A 72 2.43 11.01 -22.15
N GLU A 73 1.65 12.01 -21.75
CA GLU A 73 1.24 12.20 -20.36
C GLU A 73 0.11 11.22 -20.00
N LEU A 74 0.47 10.10 -19.38
CA LEU A 74 -0.47 9.07 -18.95
C LEU A 74 -0.80 9.28 -17.46
N PRO A 75 -2.06 9.60 -17.11
CA PRO A 75 -2.44 9.88 -15.72
C PRO A 75 -2.08 8.76 -14.75
N ASP A 76 -2.25 7.50 -15.16
CA ASP A 76 -1.98 6.34 -14.32
C ASP A 76 -0.49 6.16 -14.04
N ALA A 77 0.37 6.37 -15.05
CA ALA A 77 1.82 6.37 -14.86
C ALA A 77 2.27 7.52 -13.95
N ILE A 78 1.68 8.70 -14.12
CA ILE A 78 1.98 9.88 -13.29
C ILE A 78 1.66 9.61 -11.82
N ALA A 79 0.46 9.11 -11.53
CA ALA A 79 0.05 8.84 -10.15
C ALA A 79 0.82 7.66 -9.54
N THR A 80 1.12 6.63 -10.32
CA THR A 80 1.98 5.50 -9.88
C THR A 80 3.37 5.98 -9.52
N PHE A 81 3.94 6.88 -10.33
CA PHE A 81 5.22 7.51 -10.03
C PHE A 81 5.14 8.30 -8.72
N VAL A 82 4.12 9.13 -8.54
CA VAL A 82 3.91 9.88 -7.29
C VAL A 82 3.76 8.93 -6.11
N ALA A 83 3.00 7.84 -6.24
CA ALA A 83 2.82 6.82 -5.21
C ALA A 83 4.16 6.22 -4.77
N SER A 84 5.02 5.85 -5.72
CA SER A 84 6.37 5.33 -5.42
C SER A 84 7.25 6.31 -4.61
N ARG A 85 6.98 7.61 -4.70
CA ARG A 85 7.82 8.67 -4.08
C ARG A 85 7.30 9.14 -2.73
N VAL A 86 6.03 8.91 -2.43
CA VAL A 86 5.36 9.47 -1.25
C VAL A 86 4.75 8.41 -0.34
N LEU A 87 4.68 7.16 -0.80
CA LEU A 87 4.20 6.03 -0.04
C LEU A 87 5.36 5.09 0.30
N VAL A 88 5.26 4.47 1.47
CA VAL A 88 6.00 3.26 1.82
C VAL A 88 5.01 2.12 1.96
N PHE A 89 5.48 0.92 1.65
CA PHE A 89 4.69 -0.29 1.67
C PHE A 89 5.30 -1.27 2.66
N GLY A 90 4.47 -2.06 3.34
CA GLY A 90 4.95 -2.97 4.38
C GLY A 90 3.93 -4.05 4.70
N GLN A 91 4.22 -4.82 5.73
CA GLN A 91 3.32 -5.83 6.28
C GLN A 91 2.29 -5.15 7.18
N PHE A 92 1.03 -5.25 6.78
CA PHE A 92 -0.10 -4.70 7.51
C PHE A 92 -0.48 -5.61 8.68
N HIS A 93 -0.51 -5.05 9.88
CA HIS A 93 -1.03 -5.70 11.07
C HIS A 93 -2.21 -4.90 11.61
N HIS A 94 -3.24 -5.60 12.07
CA HIS A 94 -4.42 -4.98 12.64
C HIS A 94 -4.97 -5.77 13.82
N GLU A 95 -5.59 -5.05 14.74
CA GLU A 95 -6.37 -5.60 15.84
C GLU A 95 -7.85 -5.29 15.61
N THR A 96 -8.72 -6.23 15.97
CA THR A 96 -10.17 -6.07 15.86
C THR A 96 -10.85 -6.20 17.21
N ASN A 97 -11.94 -5.47 17.42
CA ASN A 97 -12.82 -5.68 18.57
C ASN A 97 -13.70 -6.93 18.40
N ASP A 98 -14.51 -7.23 19.42
CA ASP A 98 -15.47 -8.34 19.43
C ASP A 98 -16.53 -8.27 18.31
N LYS A 99 -16.70 -7.11 17.68
CA LYS A 99 -17.60 -6.89 16.53
C LYS A 99 -16.89 -7.06 15.17
N GLY A 100 -15.60 -7.42 15.17
CA GLY A 100 -14.79 -7.56 13.97
C GLY A 100 -14.31 -6.23 13.37
N GLU A 101 -14.55 -5.10 14.03
CA GLU A 101 -14.11 -3.79 13.55
C GLU A 101 -12.64 -3.55 13.91
N ILE A 102 -11.89 -3.02 12.95
CA ILE A 102 -10.49 -2.64 13.14
C ILE A 102 -10.39 -1.48 14.12
N THR A 103 -9.64 -1.68 15.21
CA THR A 103 -9.43 -0.69 16.28
C THR A 103 -8.02 -0.11 16.28
N GLN A 104 -7.04 -0.87 15.81
CA GLN A 104 -5.66 -0.46 15.67
C GLN A 104 -5.05 -1.05 14.41
N CYS A 105 -4.17 -0.28 13.76
CA CYS A 105 -3.40 -0.70 12.60
C CYS A 105 -1.95 -0.29 12.75
N SER A 106 -1.04 -1.11 12.25
CA SER A 106 0.38 -0.77 12.10
C SER A 106 0.94 -1.34 10.81
N LEU A 107 2.10 -0.81 10.41
CA LEU A 107 2.86 -1.25 9.26
C LEU A 107 4.27 -1.60 9.74
N THR A 108 4.75 -2.79 9.39
CA THR A 108 6.12 -3.25 9.69
C THR A 108 6.84 -3.59 8.39
N SER A 109 8.17 -3.77 8.46
CA SER A 109 8.98 -4.11 7.27
C SER A 109 8.77 -3.12 6.11
N GLU A 110 8.69 -1.82 6.43
CA GLU A 110 8.38 -0.77 5.47
C GLU A 110 9.51 -0.60 4.45
N MET A 111 9.15 -0.49 3.17
CA MET A 111 10.06 -0.22 2.07
C MET A 111 9.40 0.61 0.96
N GLU A 112 10.21 1.30 0.18
CA GLU A 112 9.78 1.92 -1.07
C GLU A 112 9.57 0.86 -2.14
N VAL A 113 8.53 1.01 -2.96
CA VAL A 113 8.23 0.10 -4.07
C VAL A 113 8.49 0.83 -5.39
N PRO A 114 9.28 0.25 -6.31
CA PRO A 114 9.55 0.84 -7.62
C PRO A 114 8.27 1.06 -8.43
N VAL A 115 8.29 2.09 -9.29
CA VAL A 115 7.17 2.44 -10.18
C VAL A 115 6.72 1.25 -11.03
N ASP A 116 7.67 0.51 -11.59
CA ASP A 116 7.41 -0.65 -12.47
C ASP A 116 6.67 -1.78 -11.75
N THR A 117 6.77 -1.88 -10.42
CA THR A 117 6.02 -2.85 -9.64
C THR A 117 4.59 -2.37 -9.39
N LEU A 118 4.42 -1.08 -9.11
CA LEU A 118 3.11 -0.48 -8.80
C LEU A 118 2.21 -0.33 -10.03
N ILE A 119 2.78 -0.24 -11.24
CA ILE A 119 1.99 -0.06 -12.45
C ILE A 119 1.07 -1.25 -12.77
N TYR A 120 1.37 -2.41 -12.19
CA TYR A 120 0.59 -3.64 -12.34
C TYR A 120 -0.41 -3.86 -11.19
N SER A 121 -0.56 -2.92 -10.27
CA SER A 121 -1.55 -2.99 -9.20
C SER A 121 -2.98 -2.96 -9.77
N ASP A 122 -3.89 -3.67 -9.10
CA ASP A 122 -5.30 -3.65 -9.47
C ASP A 122 -5.89 -2.24 -9.38
N PHE A 123 -6.82 -1.92 -10.29
CA PHE A 123 -7.46 -0.60 -10.36
C PHE A 123 -8.11 -0.18 -9.03
N SER A 124 -8.72 -1.13 -8.31
CA SER A 124 -9.34 -0.85 -7.00
C SER A 124 -8.32 -0.47 -5.94
N GLU A 125 -7.12 -1.06 -5.97
CA GLU A 125 -6.02 -0.65 -5.09
C GLU A 125 -5.54 0.74 -5.42
N TYR A 126 -5.36 1.02 -6.71
CA TYR A 126 -4.91 2.32 -7.18
C TYR A 126 -5.84 3.46 -6.71
N VAL A 127 -7.16 3.24 -6.69
CA VAL A 127 -8.12 4.21 -6.14
C VAL A 127 -7.89 4.44 -4.64
N ASN A 128 -7.67 3.37 -3.86
CA ASN A 128 -7.43 3.48 -2.42
C ASN A 128 -6.09 4.16 -2.10
N LEU A 129 -5.03 3.84 -2.85
CA LEU A 129 -3.72 4.48 -2.75
C LEU A 129 -3.81 5.96 -3.13
N SER A 130 -4.56 6.29 -4.18
CA SER A 130 -4.83 7.68 -4.58
C SER A 130 -5.53 8.47 -3.48
N TYR A 131 -6.51 7.85 -2.81
CA TYR A 131 -7.18 8.45 -1.66
C TYR A 131 -6.20 8.68 -0.49
N LEU A 132 -5.35 7.69 -0.17
CA LEU A 132 -4.30 7.83 0.84
C LEU A 132 -3.32 8.97 0.50
N MET A 133 -2.91 9.09 -0.76
CA MET A 133 -2.03 10.16 -1.22
C MET A 133 -2.66 11.56 -1.05
N GLY A 134 -3.96 11.68 -1.34
CA GLY A 134 -4.71 12.94 -1.29
C GLY A 134 -5.19 13.36 0.11
N LYS A 135 -5.07 12.51 1.13
CA LYS A 135 -5.52 12.80 2.50
C LYS A 135 -4.83 14.07 3.05
N ASN A 136 -5.54 14.93 3.78
CA ASN A 136 -4.93 16.09 4.46
C ASN A 136 -4.41 15.73 5.84
#